data_AF-A0A7V5N3N8-F1
#
_entry.id   AF-A0A7V5N3N8-F1
#
_cell.length_a   1.000
_cell.length_b   1.000
_cell.length_c   1.000
_cell.angle_alpha   90.00
_cell.angle_beta   90.00
_cell.angle_gamma   90.00
#
_symmetry.space_group_name_H-M   'P 1'
#
loop_
_entity.id
_entity.type
_entity.pdbx_description
1 polymer ?
#
loop_
_entity_poly.entity_id
_entity_poly.type
_entity_poly.pdbx_seq_one_letter_code
_entity_poly.pdbx_strand_id
1 'polypeptide(L)'
;LFLRLRSCIVASTYCNSWIFTDFDPKDPFRSMARAYTNIFICHAEGWKEDYIERMVRRFRIDGILFHDAKTCPNNSNSRYNMPQRLERRLGIPCLVLHGDLNDLRCYSEEQATTNIEAFVEQLEEG
;
A
#
# COMPACT_ATOMS: atom_id res chain seq x y z
N LEU A 1 0.97 17.49 6.96
CA LEU A 1 -0.25 17.38 6.13
C LEU A 1 -1.38 16.62 6.82
N PHE A 2 -1.32 15.29 6.93
CA PHE A 2 -2.43 14.47 7.49
C PHE A 2 -2.95 14.91 8.85
N LEU A 3 -2.09 15.33 9.77
CA LEU A 3 -2.51 15.87 11.08
C LEU A 3 -3.40 17.11 10.95
N ARG A 4 -3.09 18.03 10.01
CA ARG A 4 -3.89 19.23 9.74
C ARG A 4 -5.26 18.85 9.18
N LEU A 5 -5.29 17.81 8.33
CA LEU A 5 -6.49 17.23 7.73
C LEU A 5 -7.23 16.25 8.65
N ARG A 6 -6.84 16.15 9.93
CA ARG A 6 -7.43 15.22 10.93
C ARG A 6 -7.54 13.77 10.45
N SER A 7 -6.64 13.37 9.56
CA SER A 7 -6.59 12.06 8.93
C SER A 7 -5.44 11.22 9.50
N CYS A 8 -5.62 9.90 9.59
CA CYS A 8 -4.62 8.98 10.15
C CYS A 8 -4.31 7.85 9.16
N ILE A 9 -3.01 7.52 9.02
CA ILE A 9 -2.58 6.32 8.31
C ILE A 9 -2.58 5.15 9.31
N VAL A 10 -3.56 4.26 9.19
CA VAL A 10 -3.81 3.17 10.16
C VAL A 10 -3.21 1.83 9.75
N ALA A 11 -2.80 1.67 8.48
CA ALA A 11 -2.19 0.44 7.97
C ALA A 11 -1.20 0.76 6.85
N SER A 12 -0.21 -0.12 6.65
CA SER A 12 0.76 -0.05 5.55
C SER A 12 1.19 -1.45 5.13
N THR A 13 1.38 -1.66 3.83
CA THR A 13 1.94 -2.91 3.29
C THR A 13 3.46 -2.98 3.42
N TYR A 14 4.14 -1.88 3.73
CA TYR A 14 5.60 -1.79 3.75
C TYR A 14 6.23 -2.82 4.69
N CYS A 15 5.74 -2.88 5.94
CA CYS A 15 6.30 -3.74 6.98
C CYS A 15 6.09 -5.25 6.73
N ASN A 16 5.22 -5.62 5.78
CA ASN A 16 5.00 -7.04 5.45
C ASN A 16 6.23 -7.74 4.88
N SER A 17 7.27 -6.99 4.50
CA SER A 17 8.53 -7.56 4.03
C SER A 17 9.38 -8.16 5.16
N TRP A 18 9.02 -7.97 6.44
CA TRP A 18 9.83 -8.37 7.60
C TRP A 18 9.06 -9.10 8.71
N ILE A 19 7.86 -9.63 8.42
CA ILE A 19 7.04 -10.31 9.43
C ILE A 19 7.54 -11.74 9.73
N PHE A 20 8.14 -12.42 8.74
CA PHE A 20 8.80 -13.74 8.82
C PHE A 20 8.10 -14.79 9.73
N THR A 21 6.77 -14.87 9.69
CA THR A 21 5.96 -15.75 10.56
C THR A 21 6.18 -17.24 10.33
N ASP A 22 6.80 -17.61 9.21
CA ASP A 22 7.02 -19.02 8.83
C ASP A 22 8.26 -19.65 9.49
N PHE A 23 9.12 -18.88 10.19
CA PHE A 23 10.32 -19.43 10.82
C PHE A 23 10.00 -20.48 11.89
N ASP A 24 10.64 -21.64 11.78
CA ASP A 24 10.48 -22.76 12.71
C ASP A 24 11.85 -23.36 13.04
N PRO A 25 12.31 -23.31 14.30
CA PRO A 25 13.60 -23.88 14.69
C PRO A 25 13.69 -25.40 14.49
N LYS A 26 12.56 -26.10 14.34
CA LYS A 26 12.52 -27.55 14.08
C LYS A 26 12.74 -27.90 12.60
N ASP A 27 12.58 -26.96 11.67
CA ASP A 27 12.77 -27.15 10.22
C ASP A 27 13.45 -25.92 9.58
N PRO A 28 14.65 -25.53 10.06
CA PRO A 28 15.21 -24.19 9.87
C PRO A 28 15.39 -23.81 8.40
N PHE A 29 15.87 -24.72 7.55
CA PHE A 29 16.13 -24.42 6.15
C PHE A 29 14.85 -24.23 5.33
N ARG A 30 13.86 -25.12 5.48
CA ARG A 30 12.62 -25.00 4.71
C ARG A 30 11.72 -23.91 5.28
N SER A 31 11.71 -23.71 6.59
CA SER A 31 11.00 -22.60 7.22
C SER A 31 11.55 -21.26 6.76
N MET A 32 12.88 -21.15 6.65
CA MET A 32 13.53 -19.97 6.11
C MET A 32 13.17 -19.76 4.64
N ALA A 33 13.24 -20.80 3.82
CA ALA A 33 12.83 -20.71 2.42
C ALA A 33 11.39 -20.19 2.29
N ARG A 34 10.43 -20.77 3.05
CA ARG A 34 9.04 -20.29 3.07
C ARG A 34 8.94 -18.82 3.49
N ALA A 35 9.57 -18.44 4.60
CA ALA A 35 9.52 -17.07 5.13
C ALA A 35 10.01 -16.04 4.10
N TYR A 36 11.11 -16.32 3.41
CA TYR A 36 11.68 -15.40 2.41
C TYR A 36 10.90 -15.41 1.09
N THR A 37 10.33 -16.53 0.67
CA THR A 37 9.54 -16.58 -0.57
C THR A 37 8.11 -16.07 -0.39
N ASN A 38 7.62 -15.99 0.85
CA ASN A 38 6.25 -15.54 1.17
C ASN A 38 6.15 -14.06 1.55
N ILE A 39 7.22 -13.27 1.43
CA ILE A 39 7.13 -11.82 1.66
C ILE A 39 6.19 -11.16 0.64
N PHE A 40 5.55 -10.06 1.04
CA PHE A 40 4.48 -9.40 0.27
C PHE A 40 4.82 -9.18 -1.21
N ILE A 41 6.05 -8.75 -1.50
CA ILE A 41 6.48 -8.38 -2.85
C ILE A 41 6.58 -9.58 -3.81
N CYS A 42 6.75 -10.79 -3.27
CA CYS A 42 6.85 -12.04 -4.01
C CYS A 42 5.49 -12.62 -4.41
N HIS A 43 4.40 -12.08 -3.86
CA HIS A 43 3.04 -12.54 -4.17
C HIS A 43 2.50 -11.95 -5.47
N ALA A 44 1.64 -12.73 -6.13
CA ALA A 44 0.84 -12.25 -7.26
C ALA A 44 -0.22 -11.22 -6.80
N GLU A 45 -0.75 -10.45 -7.76
CA GLU A 45 -1.68 -9.35 -7.46
C GLU A 45 -2.93 -9.79 -6.71
N GLY A 46 -3.54 -10.92 -7.07
CA GLY A 46 -4.75 -11.40 -6.40
C GLY A 46 -4.55 -11.61 -4.90
N TRP A 47 -3.42 -12.22 -4.51
CA TRP A 47 -3.10 -12.39 -3.09
C TRP A 47 -2.88 -11.04 -2.38
N LYS A 48 -2.21 -10.10 -3.04
CA LYS A 48 -1.97 -8.74 -2.51
C LYS A 48 -3.28 -7.99 -2.33
N GLU A 49 -4.18 -8.06 -3.31
CA GLU A 49 -5.52 -7.47 -3.24
C GLU A 49 -6.32 -8.04 -2.07
N ASP A 50 -6.32 -9.36 -1.91
CA ASP A 50 -7.01 -10.02 -0.80
C ASP A 50 -6.42 -9.64 0.55
N TYR A 51 -5.10 -9.46 0.63
CA TYR A 51 -4.47 -8.91 1.82
C TYR A 51 -4.94 -7.47 2.10
N ILE A 52 -4.91 -6.60 1.10
CA ILE A 52 -5.33 -5.20 1.24
C ILE A 52 -6.79 -5.12 1.68
N GLU A 53 -7.67 -5.92 1.07
CA GLU A 53 -9.07 -6.02 1.48
C GLU A 53 -9.23 -6.43 2.95
N ARG A 54 -8.47 -7.43 3.42
CA ARG A 54 -8.49 -7.81 4.83
C ARG A 54 -8.09 -6.66 5.74
N MET A 55 -7.09 -5.86 5.35
CA MET A 55 -6.66 -4.69 6.12
C MET A 55 -7.72 -3.59 6.12
N VAL A 56 -8.32 -3.32 4.95
CA VAL A 56 -9.42 -2.35 4.82
C VAL A 56 -10.57 -2.71 5.75
N ARG A 57 -11.02 -3.97 5.74
CA ARG A 57 -12.09 -4.44 6.62
C ARG A 57 -11.69 -4.42 8.10
N ARG A 58 -10.46 -4.81 8.42
CA ARG A 58 -9.96 -4.92 9.81
C ARG A 58 -9.85 -3.55 10.47
N PHE A 59 -9.30 -2.58 9.76
CA PHE A 59 -9.02 -1.24 10.28
C PHE A 59 -10.08 -0.21 9.92
N ARG A 60 -11.13 -0.60 9.17
CA ARG A 60 -12.20 0.29 8.68
C ARG A 60 -11.61 1.47 7.93
N ILE A 61 -10.83 1.15 6.90
CA ILE A 61 -10.11 2.14 6.09
C ILE A 61 -11.10 2.77 5.09
N ASP A 62 -11.13 4.09 5.04
CA ASP A 62 -12.04 4.85 4.17
C ASP A 62 -11.46 5.08 2.77
N GLY A 63 -10.14 5.03 2.59
CA GLY A 63 -9.48 5.19 1.29
C GLY A 63 -8.06 4.65 1.26
N ILE A 64 -7.54 4.35 0.06
CA ILE A 64 -6.20 3.75 -0.11
C ILE A 64 -5.27 4.73 -0.84
N LEU A 65 -4.08 4.98 -0.28
CA LEU A 65 -3.04 5.77 -0.92
C LEU A 65 -1.91 4.87 -1.41
N PHE A 66 -1.60 4.99 -2.69
CA PHE A 66 -0.46 4.34 -3.34
C PHE A 66 0.64 5.36 -3.60
N HIS A 67 1.89 4.96 -3.37
CA HIS A 67 3.07 5.70 -3.81
C HIS A 67 3.70 4.96 -4.99
N ASP A 68 3.54 5.49 -6.20
CA ASP A 68 4.17 4.98 -7.41
C ASP A 68 5.60 5.49 -7.53
N ALA A 69 6.51 4.83 -6.81
CA ALA A 69 7.94 5.09 -6.86
C ALA A 69 8.53 4.69 -8.22
N LYS A 70 9.19 5.63 -8.90
CA LYS A 70 9.78 5.43 -10.23
C LYS A 70 10.82 4.29 -10.26
N THR A 71 11.68 4.22 -9.25
CA THR A 71 12.78 3.25 -9.16
C THR A 71 12.39 1.92 -8.52
N CYS A 72 11.22 1.83 -7.87
CA CYS A 72 10.83 0.64 -7.11
C CYS A 72 9.44 0.09 -7.50
N PRO A 73 9.21 -0.21 -8.78
CA PRO A 73 7.86 -0.48 -9.31
C PRO A 73 7.17 -1.70 -8.69
N ASN A 74 7.94 -2.70 -8.26
CA ASN A 74 7.39 -3.92 -7.66
C ASN A 74 6.94 -3.70 -6.20
N ASN A 75 7.50 -2.70 -5.51
CA ASN A 75 7.12 -2.31 -4.15
C ASN A 75 6.00 -1.25 -4.13
N SER A 76 5.82 -0.50 -5.22
CA SER A 76 4.75 0.50 -5.33
C SER A 76 3.35 -0.10 -5.27
N ASN A 77 3.19 -1.33 -5.79
CA ASN A 77 1.92 -2.07 -5.87
C ASN A 77 0.76 -1.28 -6.51
N SER A 78 1.07 -0.29 -7.35
CA SER A 78 0.11 0.59 -8.02
C SER A 78 -0.06 0.28 -9.51
N ARG A 79 0.71 -0.70 -10.02
CA ARG A 79 0.75 -1.06 -11.45
C ARG A 79 -0.33 -2.08 -11.80
N TYR A 80 -0.41 -2.38 -13.10
CA TYR A 80 -1.33 -3.36 -13.69
C TYR A 80 -2.80 -3.16 -13.30
N ASN A 81 -3.22 -1.93 -13.01
CA ASN A 81 -4.61 -1.58 -12.68
C ASN A 81 -5.09 -2.06 -11.30
N MET A 82 -4.18 -2.37 -10.37
CA MET A 82 -4.54 -2.77 -9.00
C MET A 82 -5.41 -1.72 -8.27
N PRO A 83 -5.09 -0.40 -8.27
CA PRO A 83 -5.92 0.60 -7.61
C PRO A 83 -7.38 0.56 -8.10
N GLN A 84 -7.59 0.56 -9.42
CA GLN A 84 -8.92 0.56 -10.03
C GLN A 84 -9.69 -0.74 -9.76
N ARG A 85 -9.00 -1.88 -9.64
CA ARG A 85 -9.64 -3.14 -9.23
C ARG A 85 -10.08 -3.07 -7.77
N LEU A 86 -9.25 -2.53 -6.88
CA LEU A 86 -9.58 -2.36 -5.47
C LEU A 86 -10.72 -1.38 -5.26
N GLU A 87 -10.75 -0.24 -5.96
CA GLU A 87 -11.87 0.70 -5.90
C GLU A 87 -13.18 0.02 -6.26
N ARG A 88 -13.24 -0.67 -7.41
CA ARG A 88 -14.43 -1.39 -7.85
C ARG A 88 -14.86 -2.49 -6.87
N ARG A 89 -13.89 -3.18 -6.27
CA ARG A 89 -14.15 -4.33 -5.40
C ARG A 89 -14.56 -3.93 -3.99
N LEU A 90 -14.01 -2.83 -3.48
CA LEU A 90 -14.17 -2.40 -2.09
C LEU A 90 -15.16 -1.23 -1.93
N GLY A 91 -15.44 -0.48 -3.00
CA GLY A 91 -16.31 0.68 -2.96
C GLY A 91 -15.70 1.89 -2.24
N ILE A 92 -14.37 1.91 -2.06
CA ILE A 92 -13.63 3.03 -1.47
C ILE A 92 -12.64 3.61 -2.47
N PRO A 93 -12.37 4.93 -2.44
CA PRO A 93 -11.50 5.55 -3.44
C PRO A 93 -10.03 5.25 -3.20
N CYS A 94 -9.24 5.29 -4.27
CA CYS A 94 -7.80 5.14 -4.26
C CYS A 94 -7.11 6.37 -4.86
N LEU A 95 -6.03 6.83 -4.22
CA LEU A 95 -5.15 7.87 -4.74
C LEU A 95 -3.79 7.28 -5.10
N VAL A 96 -3.26 7.61 -6.29
CA VAL A 96 -1.88 7.28 -6.68
C VAL A 96 -1.06 8.56 -6.71
N LEU A 97 -0.01 8.60 -5.89
CA LEU A 97 0.98 9.67 -5.88
C LEU A 97 2.23 9.21 -6.63
N HIS A 98 2.66 9.99 -7.62
CA HIS A 98 3.90 9.74 -8.33
C HIS A 98 5.08 10.35 -7.58
N GLY A 99 6.19 9.61 -7.53
CA GLY A 99 7.36 10.01 -6.77
C GLY A 99 8.54 9.11 -7.00
N ASP A 100 9.54 9.26 -6.14
CA ASP A 100 10.64 8.31 -5.99
C ASP A 100 11.07 8.24 -4.52
N LEU A 101 11.85 7.23 -4.17
CA LEU A 101 12.32 7.03 -2.80
C LEU A 101 13.50 7.97 -2.48
N ASN A 102 14.28 8.35 -3.49
CA ASN A 102 15.52 9.12 -3.30
C ASN A 102 15.79 10.15 -4.40
N ASP A 103 14.91 10.28 -5.40
CA ASP A 103 15.02 11.28 -6.46
C ASP A 103 13.91 12.34 -6.38
N LEU A 104 14.22 13.49 -5.79
CA LEU A 104 13.28 14.61 -5.67
C LEU A 104 12.81 15.16 -7.03
N ARG A 105 13.52 14.88 -8.13
CA ARG A 105 13.08 15.29 -9.48
C ARG A 105 11.82 14.55 -9.93
N CYS A 106 11.48 13.43 -9.28
CA CYS A 106 10.27 12.66 -9.54
C CYS A 106 9.08 13.08 -8.67
N TYR A 107 9.25 14.01 -7.73
CA TYR A 107 8.23 14.40 -6.76
C TYR A 107 7.93 15.89 -6.83
N SER A 108 6.64 16.25 -6.83
CA SER A 108 6.17 17.63 -6.64
C SER A 108 5.39 17.70 -5.33
N GLU A 109 5.88 18.51 -4.40
CA GLU A 109 5.26 18.67 -3.08
C GLU A 109 3.91 19.36 -3.17
N GLU A 110 3.79 20.39 -4.02
CA GLU A 110 2.56 21.13 -4.22
C GLU A 110 1.47 20.25 -4.84
N GLN A 111 1.82 19.45 -5.85
CA GLN A 111 0.88 18.53 -6.50
C GLN A 111 0.45 17.42 -5.53
N ALA A 112 1.40 16.81 -4.81
CA ALA A 112 1.08 15.77 -3.84
C ALA A 112 0.19 16.30 -2.71
N THR A 113 0.48 17.50 -2.20
CA THR A 113 -0.33 18.16 -1.16
C THR A 113 -1.74 18.42 -1.65
N THR A 114 -1.90 19.06 -2.82
CA THR A 114 -3.21 19.37 -3.41
C THR A 114 -4.03 18.10 -3.64
N ASN A 115 -3.41 17.04 -4.16
CA ASN A 115 -4.10 15.77 -4.41
C ASN A 115 -4.55 15.07 -3.11
N ILE A 116 -3.71 15.12 -2.06
CA ILE A 116 -4.07 14.55 -0.75
C ILE A 116 -5.20 15.35 -0.11
N GLU A 117 -5.18 16.68 -0.21
CA GLU A 117 -6.25 17.55 0.32
C GLU A 117 -7.59 17.23 -0.34
N ALA A 118 -7.63 17.24 -1.68
CA ALA A 118 -8.83 16.88 -2.44
C ALA A 118 -9.31 15.44 -2.14
N PHE A 119 -8.38 14.50 -1.96
CA PHE A 119 -8.73 13.11 -1.63
C PHE A 119 -9.34 12.99 -0.23
N VAL A 120 -8.82 13.71 0.77
CA VAL A 120 -9.42 13.72 2.11
C VAL A 120 -10.79 14.40 2.09
N GLU A 121 -10.94 15.52 1.38
CA GLU A 121 -12.24 16.19 1.22
C GLU A 121 -13.28 15.23 0.62
N GLN A 122 -12.92 14.48 -0.43
CA GLN A 122 -13.78 13.46 -1.02
C GLN A 122 -14.21 12.38 -0.01
N LEU A 123 -13.32 11.99 0.91
CA LEU A 123 -13.62 11.00 1.94
C LEU A 123 -14.56 11.52 3.03
N GLU A 124 -14.54 12.83 3.31
CA GLU A 124 -15.45 13.45 4.29
C GLU A 124 -16.88 13.62 3.76
N GLU A 125 -17.05 13.71 2.43
CA GLU A 125 -18.35 13.89 1.78
C GLU A 125 -19.11 12.57 1.49
N GLY A 126 -18.41 11.43 1.50
CA GLY A 126 -18.96 10.10 1.18
C GLY A 126 -19.54 9.35 2.37
#